data_AF-A0A154VEI9-F1
#
_entry.id   AF-A0A154VEI9-F1
#
_cell.length_a   1.000
_cell.length_b   1.000
_cell.length_c   1.000
_cell.angle_alpha   90.00
_cell.angle_beta   90.00
_cell.angle_gamma   90.00
#
_symmetry.space_group_name_H-M   'P 1'
#
loop_
_entity.id
_entity.type
_entity.pdbx_description
1 polymer ?
#
loop_
_entity_poly.entity_id
_entity_poly.type
_entity_poly.pdbx_seq_one_letter_code
_entity_poly.pdbx_strand_id
1 'polypeptide(L)'
;MMTGCESQDRYAHTRFTPISDTEFVYDALVIAGYSDADRERWLNEEVAKYGMCPNGFEVIDKRDVKVSGFLDASKREVTRGRCLTEG
;
A
#
# COMPACT_ATOMS: atom_id res chain seq x y z
N MET A 1 -5.35 -14.53 -19.01
CA MET A 1 -5.19 -13.10 -19.31
C MET A 1 -5.91 -12.29 -18.22
N MET A 2 -5.31 -12.13 -17.03
CA MET A 2 -5.91 -11.30 -15.95
C MET A 2 -4.88 -10.47 -15.17
N THR A 3 -3.57 -10.66 -15.42
CA THR A 3 -2.49 -9.94 -14.74
C THR A 3 -2.35 -8.48 -15.18
N GLY A 4 -2.86 -8.13 -16.37
CA GLY A 4 -2.79 -6.77 -16.91
C GLY A 4 -3.79 -5.80 -16.26
N CYS A 5 -4.95 -6.29 -15.82
CA CYS A 5 -5.92 -5.45 -15.10
C CYS A 5 -5.45 -5.19 -13.67
N GLU A 6 -4.97 -6.21 -12.97
CA GLU A 6 -4.50 -6.06 -11.58
C GLU A 6 -3.32 -5.08 -11.46
N SER A 7 -2.36 -5.13 -12.39
CA SER A 7 -1.21 -4.22 -12.39
C SER A 7 -1.60 -2.77 -12.69
N GLN A 8 -2.56 -2.54 -13.59
CA GLN A 8 -3.10 -1.21 -13.87
C GLN A 8 -3.95 -0.69 -12.71
N ASP A 9 -4.82 -1.53 -12.15
CA ASP A 9 -5.66 -1.19 -11.00
C ASP A 9 -4.80 -0.82 -9.79
N ARG A 10 -3.79 -1.65 -9.49
CA ARG A 10 -2.79 -1.34 -8.46
C ARG A 10 -2.16 0.03 -8.71
N TYR A 11 -1.64 0.29 -9.90
CA TYR A 11 -0.98 1.56 -10.20
C TYR A 11 -1.93 2.77 -10.08
N ALA A 12 -3.19 2.62 -10.50
CA ALA A 12 -4.19 3.67 -10.46
C ALA A 12 -4.71 3.95 -9.04
N HIS A 13 -4.62 2.96 -8.14
CA HIS A 13 -5.33 2.97 -6.86
C HIS A 13 -4.45 2.87 -5.63
N THR A 14 -3.16 2.62 -5.79
CA THR A 14 -2.19 2.60 -4.70
C THR A 14 -1.17 3.71 -4.86
N ARG A 15 -0.64 4.18 -3.73
CA ARG A 15 0.38 5.21 -3.68
C ARG A 15 1.38 4.86 -2.60
N PHE A 16 2.63 4.67 -3.00
CA PHE A 16 3.75 4.52 -2.09
C PHE A 16 4.50 5.85 -1.96
N THR A 17 4.72 6.30 -0.73
CA THR A 17 5.44 7.55 -0.44
C THR A 17 6.52 7.26 0.60
N PRO A 18 7.82 7.27 0.23
CA PRO A 18 8.90 7.24 1.22
C PRO A 18 8.87 8.55 2.02
N ILE A 19 8.87 8.45 3.35
CA ILE A 19 8.95 9.59 4.27
C ILE A 19 10.40 9.89 4.64
N SER A 20 11.21 8.83 4.82
CA SER A 20 12.64 8.90 5.12
C SER A 20 13.34 7.69 4.50
N ASP A 21 14.61 7.47 4.82
CA ASP A 21 15.34 6.25 4.42
C ASP A 21 14.78 4.97 5.08
N THR A 22 14.00 5.12 6.16
CA THR A 22 13.53 3.99 6.98
C THR A 22 12.02 3.99 7.22
N GLU A 23 11.26 4.96 6.70
CA GLU A 23 9.82 5.03 6.91
C GLU A 23 9.07 5.32 5.62
N PHE A 24 7.92 4.68 5.44
CA PHE A 24 7.07 4.89 4.28
C PHE A 24 5.60 4.96 4.66
N VAL A 25 4.81 5.54 3.77
CA VAL A 25 3.35 5.46 3.78
C VAL A 25 2.88 4.84 2.48
N TYR A 26 2.01 3.85 2.62
CA TYR A 26 1.32 3.18 1.54
C TYR A 26 -0.17 3.45 1.67
N ASP A 27 -0.74 4.10 0.67
CA ASP A 27 -2.16 4.42 0.60
C ASP A 27 -2.79 3.60 -0.53
N ALA A 28 -3.75 2.73 -0.19
CA ALA A 28 -4.46 1.89 -1.14
C ALA A 28 -5.97 2.14 -1.10
N LEU A 29 -6.60 2.31 -2.26
CA LEU A 29 -8.05 2.30 -2.38
C LEU A 29 -8.59 0.89 -2.08
N VAL A 30 -9.62 0.80 -1.23
CA VAL A 30 -10.36 -0.44 -1.01
C VAL A 30 -11.38 -0.57 -2.12
N ILE A 31 -11.09 -1.47 -3.07
CA ILE A 31 -11.91 -1.74 -4.24
C ILE A 31 -12.63 -3.07 -4.03
N ALA A 32 -13.93 -3.11 -4.32
CA ALA A 32 -14.68 -4.35 -4.30
C ALA A 32 -14.09 -5.34 -5.32
N GLY A 33 -13.65 -6.50 -4.84
CA GLY A 33 -13.01 -7.53 -5.67
C GLY A 33 -11.57 -7.86 -5.28
N TYR A 34 -10.91 -7.02 -4.47
CA TYR A 34 -9.56 -7.28 -3.96
C TYR A 34 -9.57 -7.47 -2.45
N SER A 35 -8.90 -8.53 -1.99
CA SER A 35 -8.82 -8.88 -0.58
C SER A 35 -7.76 -8.07 0.16
N ASP A 36 -7.76 -8.14 1.49
CA ASP A 36 -6.72 -7.55 2.32
C ASP A 36 -5.35 -8.17 2.02
N ALA A 37 -5.32 -9.48 1.74
CA ALA A 37 -4.11 -10.20 1.35
C ALA A 37 -3.52 -9.70 0.03
N ASP A 38 -4.36 -9.31 -0.94
CA ASP A 38 -3.88 -8.72 -2.20
C ASP A 38 -3.22 -7.36 -1.95
N ARG A 39 -3.80 -6.54 -1.07
CA ARG A 39 -3.24 -5.22 -0.73
C ARG A 39 -1.93 -5.34 0.05
N GLU A 40 -1.83 -6.32 0.95
CA GLU A 40 -0.57 -6.63 1.64
C GLU A 40 0.49 -7.17 0.70
N ARG A 41 0.13 -8.02 -0.28
CA ARG A 41 1.05 -8.45 -1.33
C ARG A 41 1.56 -7.25 -2.13
N TRP A 42 0.68 -6.35 -2.57
CA TRP A 42 1.07 -5.16 -3.33
C TRP A 42 1.97 -4.22 -2.52
N LEU A 43 1.70 -4.05 -1.22
CA LEU A 43 2.58 -3.30 -0.33
C LEU A 43 4.00 -3.90 -0.31
N ASN A 44 4.11 -5.22 -0.10
CA ASN A 44 5.41 -5.90 -0.11
C ASN A 44 6.15 -5.72 -1.43
N GLU A 45 5.43 -5.81 -2.55
CA GLU A 45 6.00 -5.62 -3.88
C GLU A 45 6.45 -4.16 -4.13
N GLU A 46 5.72 -3.16 -3.63
CA GLU A 46 6.18 -1.75 -3.69
C GLU A 46 7.45 -1.54 -2.86
N VAL A 47 7.47 -2.01 -1.61
CA VAL A 47 8.66 -1.89 -0.74
C VAL A 47 9.88 -2.55 -1.39
N ALA A 48 9.71 -3.73 -1.98
CA ALA A 48 10.76 -4.44 -2.70
C ALA A 48 11.21 -3.67 -3.95
N LYS A 49 10.28 -3.10 -4.73
CA LYS A 49 10.57 -2.31 -5.92
C LYS A 49 11.39 -1.05 -5.61
N TYR A 50 11.10 -0.38 -4.49
CA TYR A 50 11.87 0.79 -4.05
C TYR A 50 13.20 0.43 -3.37
N GLY A 51 13.47 -0.86 -3.10
CA GLY A 51 14.72 -1.31 -2.49
C GLY A 51 14.96 -0.77 -1.07
N MET A 52 13.90 -0.31 -0.41
CA MET A 52 14.00 0.54 0.77
C MET A 52 14.20 -0.25 2.07
N CYS A 53 13.53 -1.40 2.21
CA CYS A 53 13.58 -2.23 3.41
C CYS A 53 14.17 -3.63 3.11
N PRO A 54 15.50 -3.76 2.93
CA PRO A 54 16.14 -5.03 2.58
C PRO A 54 15.99 -6.10 3.67
N ASN A 55 15.88 -5.70 4.93
CA ASN A 55 15.70 -6.60 6.08
C ASN A 55 14.23 -6.83 6.44
N GLY A 56 13.30 -6.39 5.59
CA GLY A 56 11.88 -6.34 5.89
C GLY A 56 11.46 -5.07 6.62
N PHE A 57 10.16 -4.96 6.89
CA PHE A 57 9.54 -3.80 7.51
C PHE A 57 8.49 -4.24 8.53
N GLU A 58 8.22 -3.36 9.48
CA GLU A 58 7.08 -3.46 10.38
C GLU A 58 6.00 -2.45 10.00
N VAL A 59 4.73 -2.79 10.23
CA VAL A 59 3.61 -1.86 10.11
C VAL A 59 3.43 -1.17 11.47
N ILE A 60 3.61 0.15 11.50
CA ILE A 60 3.51 0.96 12.72
C ILE A 60 2.15 1.64 12.89
N ASP A 61 1.43 1.86 11.80
CA ASP A 61 0.06 2.39 11.83
C ASP A 61 -0.72 1.85 10.63
N LYS A 62 -1.98 1.48 10.83
CA LYS A 62 -2.91 1.11 9.76
C LYS A 62 -4.26 1.73 10.08
N ARG A 63 -4.79 2.53 9.14
CA ARG A 63 -6.06 3.24 9.33
C ARG A 63 -6.88 3.31 8.06
N ASP A 64 -8.19 3.19 8.22
CA ASP A 64 -9.14 3.41 7.15
C ASP A 64 -9.60 4.87 7.10
N VAL A 65 -9.33 5.52 5.98
CA VAL A 65 -9.80 6.87 5.68
C VAL A 65 -10.98 6.75 4.74
N LYS A 66 -12.17 7.18 5.21
CA LYS A 66 -13.33 7.34 4.33
C LYS A 66 -13.10 8.57 3.46
N VAL A 67 -13.02 8.38 2.15
CA VAL A 67 -13.01 9.48 1.19
C VAL A 67 -14.45 9.72 0.76
N SER A 68 -15.01 10.83 1.22
CA SER A 68 -16.34 11.27 0.80
C SER A 68 -16.25 11.83 -0.62
N GLY A 69 -16.55 11.01 -1.62
CA GLY A 69 -16.87 11.44 -2.98
C GLY A 69 -18.37 11.67 -3.14
N PHE A 70 -18.77 12.61 -4.01
CA PHE A 70 -20.17 13.02 -4.23
C PHE A 70 -21.09 11.89 -4.76
N LEU A 71 -20.53 10.75 -5.21
CA LEU A 71 -21.29 9.64 -5.80
C LEU A 71 -20.96 8.26 -5.23
N ASP A 72 -19.82 8.08 -4.54
CA ASP A 72 -19.47 6.81 -3.90
C ASP A 72 -18.49 7.06 -2.74
N ALA A 73 -18.78 6.48 -1.58
CA ALA A 73 -17.88 6.56 -0.43
C ALA A 73 -16.75 5.53 -0.61
N SER A 74 -15.66 5.92 -1.27
CA SER A 74 -14.49 5.05 -1.39
C SER A 74 -13.73 5.04 -0.06
N LYS A 75 -13.40 3.84 0.45
CA LYS A 75 -12.52 3.69 1.61
C LYS A 75 -11.08 3.59 1.12
N ARG A 76 -10.14 4.24 1.81
CA ARG A 76 -8.70 4.13 1.58
C ARG A 76 -8.05 3.56 2.82
N GLU A 77 -7.26 2.51 2.65
CA GLU A 77 -6.42 1.95 3.71
C GLU A 77 -5.06 2.64 3.63
N VAL A 78 -4.71 3.38 4.68
CA VAL A 78 -3.41 4.03 4.82
C VAL A 78 -2.58 3.22 5.81
N THR A 79 -1.50 2.63 5.31
CA THR A 79 -0.53 1.85 6.08
C THR A 79 0.76 2.64 6.19
N ARG A 80 1.24 2.91 7.41
CA ARG A 80 2.57 3.44 7.67
C ARG A 80 3.47 2.29 8.10
N GLY A 81 4.61 2.17 7.43
CA GLY A 81 5.61 1.17 7.77
C GLY A 81 6.95 1.79 8.10
N ARG A 82 7.75 1.03 8.84
CA ARG A 82 9.14 1.32 9.17
C ARG A 82 10.01 0.13 8.76
N CYS A 83 11.10 0.40 8.05
CA CYS A 83 12.09 -0.61 7.71
C CYS A 83 12.82 -1.09 8.98
N LEU A 84 13.10 -2.39 9.04
CA LEU A 84 13.92 -2.97 10.09
C LEU A 84 15.39 -2.64 9.80
N THR A 85 16.04 -1.92 10.71
CA THR A 85 17.49 -1.71 10.67
C THR A 85 18.18 -2.93 11.27
N GLU A 86 19.27 -3.42 10.66
CA GLU A 86 20.12 -4.44 11.31
C GLU A 86 20.53 -3.92 12.69
N GLY A 87 20.26 -4.72 13.72
CA GLY A 87 20.69 -4.46 15.10
C GLY A 87 22.09 -4.97 15.35
#